data_AF-A0AAJ3LMX6-F1
#
_entry.id   AF-A0AAJ3LMX6-F1
#
_cell.length_a   1.000
_cell.length_b   1.000
_cell.length_c   1.000
_cell.angle_alpha   90.00
_cell.angle_beta   90.00
_cell.angle_gamma   90.00
#
_symmetry.space_group_name_H-M   'P 1'
#
loop_
_entity.id
_entity.type
_entity.pdbx_description
1 polymer ?
#
loop_
_entity_poly.entity_id
_entity_poly.type
_entity_poly.pdbx_seq_one_letter_code
_entity_poly.pdbx_strand_id
1 'polypeptide(L)'
;MASKLKLQPHPTFKCKVDIPVPGAGVVEAVFEFKHKGLNELERFWADNVDNPDPKVAEALVVGWELEDEFTTDNLRTLLDNYPGAARALISAYSEELITARRGN
;
A
#
# COMPACT_ATOMS: atom_id res chain seq x y z
N MET A 1 -19.61 -9.10 21.05
CA MET A 1 -18.50 -8.55 21.86
C MET A 1 -18.08 -7.24 21.22
N ALA A 2 -18.39 -6.10 21.84
CA ALA A 2 -18.20 -4.77 21.25
C ALA A 2 -16.71 -4.45 21.09
N SER A 3 -16.26 -4.29 19.84
CA SER A 3 -14.91 -3.87 19.49
C SER A 3 -14.67 -2.43 19.96
N LYS A 4 -13.92 -2.28 21.06
CA LYS A 4 -13.56 -0.98 21.64
C LYS A 4 -12.65 -0.22 20.68
N LEU A 5 -13.13 0.93 20.20
CA LEU A 5 -12.38 1.90 19.40
C LEU A 5 -11.24 2.48 20.27
N LYS A 6 -9.99 2.11 19.98
CA LYS A 6 -8.79 2.68 20.60
C LYS A 6 -8.25 3.82 19.71
N LEU A 7 -7.99 4.98 20.30
CA LEU A 7 -7.52 6.21 19.61
C LEU A 7 -6.05 6.16 19.13
N GLN A 8 -5.30 5.12 19.50
CA GLN A 8 -4.07 4.71 18.82
C GLN A 8 -4.17 3.23 18.45
N PRO A 9 -4.71 2.90 17.28
CA PRO A 9 -4.59 1.58 16.72
C PRO A 9 -3.36 1.55 15.80
N HIS A 10 -2.65 0.44 15.75
CA HIS A 10 -1.87 0.05 14.57
C HIS A 10 -2.86 -0.77 13.71
N PRO A 11 -3.71 -0.17 12.86
CA PRO A 11 -4.64 -0.93 12.04
C PRO A 11 -3.85 -1.24 10.78
N THR A 12 -2.94 -2.19 10.89
CA THR A 12 -2.33 -2.74 9.70
C THR A 12 -3.34 -3.68 9.05
N PHE A 13 -3.47 -3.64 7.74
CA PHE A 13 -4.36 -4.51 6.99
C PHE A 13 -3.62 -5.14 5.83
N LYS A 14 -3.97 -6.38 5.52
CA LYS A 14 -3.42 -7.10 4.37
C LYS A 14 -4.30 -6.83 3.16
N CYS A 15 -3.67 -6.45 2.06
CA CYS A 15 -4.34 -6.18 0.79
C CYS A 15 -3.57 -6.90 -0.33
N LYS A 16 -4.32 -7.41 -1.31
CA LYS A 16 -3.75 -7.99 -2.51
C LYS A 16 -3.48 -6.87 -3.51
N VAL A 17 -2.26 -6.84 -4.02
CA VAL A 17 -1.78 -5.79 -4.91
C VAL A 17 -1.23 -6.41 -6.18
N ASP A 18 -1.72 -5.91 -7.29
CA ASP A 18 -1.37 -6.34 -8.63
C ASP A 18 -0.15 -5.56 -9.11
N ILE A 19 1.05 -6.13 -8.96
CA ILE A 19 2.29 -5.48 -9.34
C ILE A 19 2.55 -5.72 -10.84
N PRO A 20 2.62 -4.66 -11.67
CA PRO A 20 2.96 -4.81 -13.08
C PRO A 20 4.47 -5.05 -13.24
N VAL A 21 4.83 -6.24 -13.70
CA VAL A 21 6.20 -6.66 -13.99
C VAL A 21 6.47 -6.54 -15.49
N PRO A 22 7.42 -5.68 -15.92
CA PRO A 22 7.82 -5.58 -17.32
C PRO A 22 8.25 -6.95 -17.87
N GLY A 23 7.52 -7.45 -18.88
CA GLY A 23 7.84 -8.71 -19.56
C GLY A 23 7.22 -9.98 -18.98
N ALA A 24 6.77 -9.98 -17.72
CA ALA A 24 6.09 -11.14 -17.10
C ALA A 24 4.58 -10.94 -16.90
N GLY A 25 4.08 -9.70 -17.00
CA GLY A 25 2.65 -9.39 -16.86
C GLY A 25 2.34 -8.81 -15.48
N VAL A 26 1.20 -9.17 -14.91
CA VAL A 26 0.76 -8.69 -13.59
C VAL A 26 0.92 -9.83 -12.59
N VAL A 27 1.60 -9.55 -11.47
CA VAL A 27 1.80 -10.51 -10.37
C VAL A 27 1.02 -10.04 -9.15
N GLU A 28 0.09 -10.87 -8.68
CA GLU A 28 -0.65 -10.61 -7.44
C GLU A 28 0.25 -10.90 -6.23
N ALA A 29 0.47 -9.91 -5.39
CA ALA A 29 1.26 -10.04 -4.15
C ALA A 29 0.49 -9.47 -2.95
N VAL A 30 0.62 -10.11 -1.79
CA VAL A 30 -0.05 -9.66 -0.57
C VAL A 30 0.86 -8.72 0.19
N PHE A 31 0.41 -7.49 0.41
CA PHE A 31 1.12 -6.48 1.19
C PHE A 31 0.35 -6.12 2.44
N GLU A 32 1.07 -5.83 3.50
CA GLU A 32 0.53 -5.31 4.75
C GLU A 32 0.76 -3.81 4.81
N PHE A 33 -0.32 -3.04 4.94
CA PHE A 33 -0.29 -1.60 4.97
C PHE A 33 -0.68 -1.06 6.33
N LYS A 34 -0.01 -0.01 6.78
CA LYS A 34 -0.42 0.77 7.95
C LYS A 34 -1.47 1.79 7.55
N HIS A 35 -2.64 1.70 8.18
CA HIS A 35 -3.69 2.69 8.00
C HIS A 35 -3.24 4.09 8.45
N LYS A 36 -3.22 5.02 7.50
CA LYS A 36 -3.12 6.47 7.69
C LYS A 36 -4.46 7.13 7.40
N GLY A 37 -4.78 8.18 8.15
CA GLY A 37 -6.04 8.92 7.99
C GLY A 37 -6.15 9.59 6.61
N LEU A 38 -7.37 9.60 6.07
CA LEU A 38 -7.73 10.13 4.74
C LEU A 38 -7.16 11.54 4.45
N ASN A 39 -7.07 12.40 5.46
CA ASN A 39 -6.57 13.78 5.33
C ASN A 39 -5.07 13.90 5.01
N GLU A 40 -4.26 12.92 5.40
CA GLU A 40 -2.88 12.83 4.91
C GLU A 40 -2.91 12.31 3.49
N LEU A 41 -3.68 11.25 3.23
CA LEU A 41 -3.73 10.56 1.96
C LEU A 41 -4.18 11.44 0.78
N GLU A 42 -5.27 12.21 0.94
CA GLU A 42 -5.77 13.13 -0.09
C GLU A 42 -4.75 14.20 -0.45
N ARG A 43 -3.97 14.68 0.52
CA ARG A 43 -2.88 15.63 0.28
C ARG A 43 -1.73 14.98 -0.48
N PHE A 44 -1.35 13.75 -0.11
CA PHE A 44 -0.33 13.01 -0.84
C PHE A 44 -0.79 12.68 -2.26
N TRP A 45 -2.08 12.41 -2.46
CA TRP A 45 -2.65 12.07 -3.76
C TRP A 45 -2.75 13.25 -4.72
N ALA A 46 -3.21 14.41 -4.25
CA ALA A 46 -3.38 15.60 -5.10
C ALA A 46 -2.09 16.00 -5.83
N ASP A 47 -0.93 15.81 -5.18
CA ASP A 47 0.37 16.18 -5.75
C ASP A 47 1.07 15.03 -6.51
N ASN A 48 0.59 13.78 -6.39
CA ASN A 48 1.29 12.58 -6.88
C ASN A 48 0.47 11.70 -7.85
N VAL A 49 -0.67 12.19 -8.38
CA VAL A 49 -1.54 11.42 -9.31
C VAL A 49 -0.78 10.93 -10.55
N ASP A 50 0.06 11.79 -11.13
CA ASP A 50 0.78 11.48 -12.37
C ASP A 50 2.12 10.78 -12.13
N ASN A 51 2.73 10.98 -10.96
CA ASN A 51 4.01 10.38 -10.60
C ASN A 51 4.06 10.04 -9.09
N PRO A 52 3.58 8.85 -8.70
CA PRO A 52 3.60 8.43 -7.31
C PRO A 52 5.03 8.35 -6.76
N ASP A 53 5.36 9.17 -5.77
CA ASP A 53 6.65 9.10 -5.09
C ASP A 53 6.80 7.73 -4.36
N PRO A 54 7.84 6.94 -4.68
CA PRO A 54 8.15 5.68 -4.00
C PRO A 54 8.17 5.78 -2.46
N LYS A 55 8.56 6.93 -1.92
CA LYS A 55 8.57 7.18 -0.47
C LYS A 55 7.18 7.08 0.17
N VAL A 56 6.12 7.36 -0.59
CA VAL A 56 4.75 7.21 -0.11
C VAL A 56 4.43 5.72 0.05
N ALA A 57 4.79 4.88 -0.91
CA ALA A 57 4.65 3.44 -0.79
C ALA A 57 5.48 2.89 0.38
N GLU A 58 6.74 3.34 0.55
CA GLU A 58 7.58 2.99 1.71
C GLU A 58 6.95 3.37 3.06
N ALA A 59 6.27 4.51 3.14
CA ALA A 59 5.64 4.97 4.38
C ALA A 59 4.32 4.24 4.72
N LEU A 60 3.72 3.56 3.74
CA LEU A 60 2.45 2.85 3.87
C LEU A 60 2.67 1.35 4.12
N VAL A 61 3.61 0.72 3.42
CA VAL A 61 3.88 -0.72 3.53
C VAL A 61 4.69 -1.00 4.80
N VAL A 62 4.22 -1.95 5.59
CA VAL A 62 4.88 -2.41 6.84
C VAL A 62 5.18 -3.91 6.85
N GLY A 63 4.79 -4.62 5.80
CA GLY A 63 5.02 -6.04 5.63
C GLY A 63 4.59 -6.51 4.24
N TRP A 64 5.00 -7.70 3.86
CA TRP A 64 4.52 -8.39 2.66
C TRP A 64 4.58 -9.91 2.87
N GLU A 65 3.89 -10.67 2.02
CA GLU A 65 4.03 -12.13 1.93
C GLU A 65 4.67 -12.50 0.57
N LEU A 66 5.90 -12.03 0.36
CA LEU A 66 6.75 -12.42 -0.77
C LEU A 66 7.72 -13.54 -0.34
N GLU A 67 8.37 -14.16 -1.32
CA GLU A 67 9.46 -15.12 -1.06
C GLU A 67 10.64 -14.45 -0.35
N ASP A 68 10.89 -13.18 -0.64
CA ASP A 68 11.92 -12.36 -0.02
C ASP A 68 11.47 -11.77 1.33
N GLU A 69 12.40 -11.59 2.26
CA GLU A 69 12.12 -10.97 3.56
C GLU A 69 11.70 -9.50 3.41
N PHE A 70 10.69 -9.07 4.17
CA PHE A 70 10.30 -7.67 4.21
C PHE A 70 11.36 -6.84 4.94
N THR A 71 12.13 -6.08 4.16
CA THR A 71 13.08 -5.10 4.67
C THR A 71 12.94 -3.79 3.89
N THR A 72 13.33 -2.67 4.49
CA THR A 72 13.31 -1.37 3.79
C THR A 72 14.18 -1.39 2.53
N ASP A 73 15.27 -2.15 2.54
CA ASP A 73 16.18 -2.27 1.39
C ASP A 73 15.55 -3.08 0.25
N ASN A 74 14.89 -4.19 0.56
CA ASN A 74 14.15 -4.98 -0.43
C ASN A 74 12.95 -4.21 -0.98
N LEU A 75 12.25 -3.43 -0.15
CA LEU A 75 11.14 -2.60 -0.62
C LEU A 75 11.62 -1.53 -1.60
N ARG A 76 12.76 -0.88 -1.32
CA ARG A 76 13.38 0.05 -2.28
C ARG A 76 13.79 -0.65 -3.56
N THR A 77 14.40 -1.82 -3.43
CA THR A 77 14.78 -2.66 -4.57
C THR A 77 13.56 -3.03 -5.43
N LEU A 78 12.41 -3.33 -4.81
CA LEU A 78 11.15 -3.56 -5.52
C LEU A 78 10.69 -2.31 -6.27
N LEU A 79 10.69 -1.15 -5.61
CA LEU A 79 10.22 0.11 -6.20
C LEU A 79 11.14 0.62 -7.31
N ASP A 80 12.45 0.40 -7.18
CA ASP A 80 13.46 0.75 -8.19
C ASP A 80 13.40 -0.19 -9.41
N ASN A 81 13.22 -1.50 -9.19
CA ASN A 81 13.11 -2.47 -10.29
C ASN A 81 11.75 -2.41 -11.00
N TYR A 82 10.70 -2.04 -10.26
CA TYR A 82 9.32 -2.01 -10.75
C TYR A 82 8.71 -0.63 -10.51
N PRO A 83 8.91 0.33 -11.44
CA PRO A 83 8.35 1.69 -11.29
C PRO A 83 6.82 1.70 -11.13
N GLY A 84 6.13 0.71 -11.69
CA GLY A 84 4.68 0.55 -11.54
C GLY A 84 4.24 -0.01 -10.17
N ALA A 85 5.16 -0.56 -9.36
CA ALA A 85 4.84 -1.10 -8.04
C ALA A 85 4.37 0.00 -7.08
N ALA A 86 5.03 1.16 -7.07
CA ALA A 86 4.64 2.29 -6.22
C ALA A 86 3.18 2.70 -6.47
N ARG A 87 2.82 2.85 -7.75
CA ARG A 87 1.45 3.16 -8.17
C ARG A 87 0.47 2.07 -7.74
N ALA A 88 0.78 0.80 -8.02
CA ALA A 88 -0.08 -0.32 -7.68
C ALA A 88 -0.37 -0.41 -6.18
N LEU A 89 0.66 -0.28 -5.33
CA LEU A 89 0.54 -0.28 -3.88
C LEU A 89 -0.39 0.83 -3.38
N ILE A 90 -0.20 2.06 -3.88
CA ILE A 90 -0.98 3.22 -3.46
C ILE A 90 -2.45 3.11 -3.92
N SER A 91 -2.67 2.65 -5.15
CA SER A 91 -4.02 2.42 -5.69
C SER A 91 -4.76 1.35 -4.87
N ALA A 92 -4.17 0.18 -4.66
CA ALA A 92 -4.78 -0.91 -3.91
C ALA A 92 -5.10 -0.50 -2.46
N TYR A 93 -4.16 0.18 -1.79
CA TYR A 93 -4.37 0.72 -0.44
C TYR A 93 -5.62 1.60 -0.34
N SER A 94 -5.89 2.40 -1.37
CA SER A 94 -6.94 3.40 -1.35
C SER A 94 -8.28 2.86 -1.80
N GLU A 95 -8.28 1.91 -2.74
CA GLU A 95 -9.46 1.11 -3.05
C GLU A 95 -9.93 0.33 -1.83
N GLU A 96 -9.01 -0.25 -1.05
CA GLU A 96 -9.34 -0.97 0.19
C GLU A 96 -9.95 -0.02 1.23
N LEU A 97 -9.39 1.18 1.41
CA LEU A 97 -9.95 2.23 2.27
C LEU A 97 -11.35 2.70 1.85
N ILE A 98 -11.57 2.89 0.55
CA ILE A 98 -12.87 3.33 0.00
C ILE A 98 -13.90 2.20 0.11
N THR A 99 -13.49 0.96 -0.15
CA THR A 99 -14.35 -0.22 -0.08
C THR A 99 -14.74 -0.54 1.36
N ALA A 100 -13.78 -0.48 2.30
CA ALA A 100 -14.06 -0.57 3.73
C ALA A 100 -15.06 0.49 4.22
N ARG A 101 -15.13 1.64 3.56
CA ARG A 101 -16.11 2.70 3.84
C ARG A 101 -17.52 2.42 3.31
N ARG A 102 -17.65 1.62 2.23
CA ARG A 102 -18.94 1.26 1.61
C ARG A 102 -19.63 0.07 2.29
N GLY A 103 -18.95 -0.61 3.22
CA GLY A 103 -19.58 -1.60 4.09
C GLY A 103 -20.37 -0.94 5.22
N ASN A 104 -21.50 -0.28 4.90
CA ASN A 104 -22.57 0.08 5.84
C ASN A 104 -23.90 0.27 5.10
#